data_AF-K9WVQ2-F1
#
_entry.id   AF-K9WVQ2-F1
#
_cell.length_a   1.000
_cell.length_b   1.000
_cell.length_c   1.000
_cell.angle_alpha   90.00
_cell.angle_beta   90.00
_cell.angle_gamma   90.00
#
_symmetry.space_group_name_H-M   'P 1'
#
loop_
_entity.id
_entity.type
_entity.pdbx_description
1 polymer ?
#
loop_
_entity_poly.entity_id
_entity_poly.type
_entity_poly.pdbx_seq_one_letter_code
_entity_poly.pdbx_strand_id
1 'polypeptide(L)' 'MNPTVAQAITCLRVCQMLSNSYRNIELFRFDEQTKVVFIFAGEELQIDVLPDGAWRFN' A
#
# COMPACT_ATOMS: atom_id res chain seq x y z
N MET A 1 -9.58 -13.27 3.35
CA MET A 1 -8.99 -12.76 4.60
C MET A 1 -8.76 -11.26 4.43
N ASN A 2 -8.80 -10.47 5.50
CA ASN A 2 -8.66 -9.01 5.40
C ASN A 2 -7.26 -8.55 5.87
N PRO A 3 -6.77 -7.38 5.40
CA PRO A 3 -5.59 -6.74 5.96
C PRO A 3 -5.74 -6.47 7.47
N THR A 4 -4.62 -6.34 8.18
CA THR A 4 -4.64 -5.95 9.59
C THR A 4 -5.09 -4.49 9.74
N VAL A 5 -5.50 -4.10 10.96
CA VAL A 5 -5.80 -2.70 11.28
C VAL A 5 -4.57 -1.80 11.03
N ALA A 6 -3.37 -2.29 11.36
CA ALA A 6 -2.13 -1.56 11.10
C ALA A 6 -1.92 -1.33 9.60
N GLN A 7 -2.14 -2.35 8.77
CA GLN A 7 -2.12 -2.21 7.31
C GLN A 7 -3.16 -1.22 6.82
N ALA A 8 -4.41 -1.28 7.30
CA ALA A 8 -5.48 -0.37 6.88
C ALA A 8 -5.13 1.09 7.16
N ILE A 9 -4.59 1.38 8.36
CA ILE A 9 -4.16 2.73 8.74
C ILE A 9 -2.96 3.19 7.90
N THR A 10 -1.94 2.34 7.72
CA THR A 10 -0.78 2.68 6.91
C THR A 10 -1.16 2.91 5.45
N CYS A 11 -2.01 2.06 4.88
CA CYS A 11 -2.52 2.19 3.52
C CYS A 11 -3.26 3.51 3.31
N LEU A 12 -4.12 3.92 4.26
CA LEU A 12 -4.79 5.22 4.20
C LEU A 12 -3.78 6.38 4.11
N ARG A 13 -2.74 6.35 4.94
CA ARG A 13 -1.69 7.38 4.97
C ARG A 13 -0.86 7.40 3.68
N VAL A 14 -0.45 6.22 3.19
CA VAL A 14 0.32 6.08 1.95
C VAL A 14 -0.49 6.56 0.75
N CYS A 15 -1.74 6.12 0.61
CA CYS A 15 -2.62 6.55 -0.47
C CYS A 15 -2.85 8.07 -0.44
N GLN A 16 -3.07 8.65 0.75
CA GLN A 16 -3.20 10.10 0.89
C GLN A 16 -1.92 10.84 0.49
N MET A 17 -0.74 10.35 0.89
CA MET A 17 0.56 10.92 0.50
C MET A 17 0.77 10.90 -1.02
N LEU A 18 0.45 9.77 -1.67
CA LEU A 18 0.55 9.61 -3.12
C LEU A 18 -0.42 10.54 -3.86
N SER A 19 -1.69 10.57 -3.44
CA SER A 19 -2.72 11.44 -4.03
C SER A 19 -2.38 12.92 -3.86
N ASN A 20 -1.84 13.33 -2.71
CA ASN A 20 -1.34 14.70 -2.50
C ASN A 20 -0.18 15.07 -3.44
N SER A 21 0.54 14.07 -3.93
CA SER A 21 1.63 14.22 -4.89
C SER A 21 1.16 14.06 -6.34
N TYR A 22 -0.15 14.10 -6.59
CA TYR A 22 -0.77 13.88 -7.90
C TYR A 22 -0.36 12.55 -8.56
N ARG A 23 -0.07 11.53 -7.76
CA ARG A 23 0.20 10.17 -8.27
C ARG A 23 -1.09 9.37 -8.29
N ASN A 24 -1.44 8.85 -9.46
CA ASN A 24 -2.55 7.91 -9.59
C ASN A 24 -2.23 6.61 -8.85
N ILE A 25 -3.21 6.05 -8.16
CA ILE A 25 -3.11 4.70 -7.59
C ILE A 25 -3.64 3.74 -8.66
N GLU A 26 -2.75 2.93 -9.23
CA GLU A 26 -3.05 2.03 -10.33
C GLU A 26 -3.48 0.65 -9.83
N LEU A 27 -2.88 0.20 -8.73
CA LEU A 27 -3.22 -1.06 -8.08
C LEU A 27 -3.20 -0.89 -6.56
N PHE A 28 -4.23 -1.40 -5.90
CA PHE A 28 -4.26 -1.60 -4.46
C PHE A 28 -4.71 -3.04 -4.21
N ARG A 29 -3.79 -3.90 -3.77
CA ARG A 29 -4.04 -5.34 -3.68
C ARG A 29 -3.49 -5.93 -2.40
N PHE A 30 -4.34 -6.64 -1.66
CA PHE A 30 -3.90 -7.53 -0.59
C PHE A 30 -3.56 -8.91 -1.17
N ASP A 31 -2.40 -9.44 -0.83
CA ASP A 31 -1.98 -10.80 -1.17
C ASP A 31 -2.23 -11.74 0.02
N GLU A 32 -3.10 -12.73 -0.16
CA GLU A 32 -3.44 -13.66 0.91
C GLU A 32 -2.34 -14.66 1.25
N GLN A 33 -1.38 -14.93 0.38
CA GLN A 33 -0.28 -15.86 0.66
C GLN A 33 0.79 -15.19 1.51
N THR A 34 1.22 -14.00 1.10
CA THR A 34 2.30 -13.25 1.79
C THR A 34 1.79 -12.32 2.88
N LYS A 35 0.48 -12.04 2.91
CA LYS A 35 -0.18 -11.06 3.78
C LYS A 35 0.30 -9.62 3.56
N VAL A 36 0.94 -9.32 2.44
CA VAL A 36 1.40 -7.98 2.08
C VAL A 36 0.31 -7.23 1.32
N VAL A 37 0.16 -5.92 1.57
CA VAL A 37 -0.60 -5.05 0.67
C VAL A 37 0.36 -4.37 -0.29
N PHE A 38 0.11 -4.51 -1.58
CA PHE A 38 0.83 -3.85 -2.66
C PHE A 38 0.05 -2.63 -3.12
N ILE A 39 0.75 -1.50 -3.26
CA ILE A 39 0.22 -0.25 -3.82
C ILE A 39 1.11 0.16 -4.98
N PHE A 40 0.57 0.18 -6.19
CA PHE A 40 1.28 0.68 -7.38
C PHE A 40 0.77 2.07 -7.72
N ALA A 41 1.68 3.01 -7.96
CA ALA A 41 1.34 4.40 -8.19
C ALA A 41 2.14 5.07 -9.31
N GLY A 42 1.45 5.54 -10.34
CA GLY A 42 2.11 5.95 -11.58
C GLY A 42 2.95 4.83 -12.20
N GLU A 43 3.88 5.18 -13.07
CA GLU A 43 4.55 4.21 -13.94
C GLU A 43 5.56 3.29 -13.23
N GLU A 44 6.14 3.71 -12.11
CA GLU A 44 7.30 3.02 -11.49
C GLU A 44 7.23 2.84 -9.97
N LEU A 45 6.30 3.48 -9.25
CA LEU A 45 6.30 3.37 -7.79
C LEU A 45 5.54 2.13 -7.33
N GLN A 46 6.24 1.25 -6.64
CA GLN A 46 5.65 0.17 -5.86
C GLN A 46 5.90 0.41 -4.37
N ILE A 47 4.85 0.23 -3.57
CA ILE A 47 4.92 0.22 -2.11
C ILE A 47 4.39 -1.09 -1.58
N ASP A 48 5.17 -1.69 -0.67
CA ASP A 48 4.78 -2.86 0.10
C ASP A 48 4.38 -2.42 1.50
N VAL A 49 3.22 -2.86 2.00
CA VAL A 49 2.79 -2.67 3.38
C VAL A 49 2.68 -4.02 4.09
N LEU A 50 3.58 -4.24 5.04
CA LEU A 50 3.72 -5.47 5.82
C LEU A 50 2.60 -5.63 6.87
N PRO A 51 2.35 -6.84 7.38
CA PRO A 51 1.27 -7.11 8.33
C PRO A 51 1.28 -6.25 9.61
N ASP A 52 2.46 -5.82 10.07
CA ASP A 52 2.66 -4.97 11.23
C ASP A 52 2.45 -3.46 10.94
N GLY A 53 2.18 -3.11 9.68
CA GLY A 53 1.99 -1.74 9.23
C GLY A 53 3.28 -1.01 8.84
N ALA A 54 4.44 -1.66 8.92
CA ALA A 54 5.66 -1.15 8.29
C ALA A 54 5.49 -1.13 6.77
N TRP A 55 6.06 -0.13 6.12
CA TRP A 55 6.00 0.00 4.66
C TRP A 55 7.33 0.45 4.07
N ARG A 56 7.54 0.14 2.80
CA ARG A 56 8.75 0.48 2.04
C ARG A 56 8.45 0.66 0.56
N PHE A 57 9.32 1.39 -0.11
CA PHE A 57 9.41 1.32 -1.57
C PHE A 57 10.05 -0.02 -1.98
N ASN A 58 9.57 -0.58 -3.09
CA ASN A 58 10.12 -1.77 -3.73
C ASN A 58 10.62 -1.42 -5.13
#